data_AF-A0ABD0MZG0-F1
#
_entry.id   AF-A0ABD0MZG0-F1
#
_cell.length_a   1.000
_cell.length_b   1.000
_cell.length_c   1.000
_cell.angle_alpha   90.00
_cell.angle_beta   90.00
_cell.angle_gamma   90.00
#
_symmetry.space_group_name_H-M   'P 1'
#
loop_
_entity.id
_entity.type
_entity.pdbx_description
1 polymer ?
#
loop_
_entity_poly.entity_id
_entity_poly.type
_entity_poly.pdbx_seq_one_letter_code
_entity_poly.pdbx_strand_id
1 'polypeptide(L)' 'SVDPVSAAVSPAGEAEADDGDGENCSICFEPWTSAGDHRLAALRCGHLFGFICISRWLTSGGNKCPQ' A
#
# COMPACT_ATOMS: atom_id res chain seq x y z
N SER A 1 -43.67 -10.22 20.88
CA SER A 1 -42.68 -10.80 19.96
C SER A 1 -41.84 -9.66 19.45
N VAL A 2 -40.60 -9.52 19.91
CA VAL A 2 -39.71 -8.45 19.43
C VAL A 2 -38.89 -9.01 18.30
N ASP A 3 -39.10 -8.48 17.11
CA ASP A 3 -38.34 -8.81 15.91
C ASP A 3 -36.89 -8.32 16.08
N PRO A 4 -35.87 -9.16 15.83
CA PRO A 4 -34.51 -8.67 15.78
C PRO A 4 -34.26 -7.99 14.42
N VAL A 5 -34.26 -6.66 14.43
CA VAL A 5 -33.41 -5.88 13.52
C VAL A 5 -31.95 -6.06 13.96
N SER A 6 -31.02 -6.01 13.00
CA SER A 6 -29.55 -5.92 13.14
C SER A 6 -28.86 -7.18 12.61
N ALA A 7 -27.90 -7.12 11.67
CA ALA A 7 -27.02 -6.02 11.30
C ALA A 7 -26.68 -6.13 9.80
N ALA A 8 -26.61 -4.99 9.13
CA ALA A 8 -25.83 -4.86 7.90
C ALA A 8 -24.36 -5.08 8.27
N VAL A 9 -23.85 -6.28 8.03
CA VAL A 9 -22.42 -6.51 7.91
C VAL A 9 -22.07 -6.37 6.44
N SER A 10 -21.52 -5.23 6.08
CA SER A 10 -20.85 -5.04 4.80
C SER A 10 -19.75 -6.10 4.66
N PRO A 11 -19.73 -6.94 3.61
CA PRO A 11 -18.53 -7.71 3.30
C PRO A 11 -17.55 -6.75 2.63
N ALA A 12 -16.81 -6.00 3.44
CA ALA A 12 -15.60 -5.31 3.00
C ALA A 12 -14.45 -6.30 3.22
N GLY A 13 -14.28 -7.17 2.22
CA GLY A 13 -13.43 -8.35 2.23
C GLY A 13 -14.20 -9.40 1.43
N GLU A 14 -13.73 -9.94 0.32
CA GLU A 14 -12.36 -10.13 -0.13
C GLU A 14 -12.31 -9.88 -1.65
N ALA A 15 -11.37 -9.06 -2.12
CA ALA A 15 -11.00 -9.10 -3.53
C ALA A 15 -10.29 -10.44 -3.76
N GLU A 16 -10.85 -11.22 -4.67
CA GLU A 16 -10.40 -12.55 -5.03
C GLU A 16 -8.95 -12.56 -5.51
N ALA A 17 -8.25 -13.65 -5.18
CA ALA A 17 -6.84 -13.89 -5.36
C ALA A 17 -6.28 -13.54 -6.76
N ASP A 18 -5.25 -12.69 -6.78
CA ASP A 18 -4.11 -12.82 -7.70
C ASP A 18 -2.92 -12.02 -7.14
N ASP A 19 -1.86 -12.75 -6.79
CA ASP A 19 -0.47 -12.30 -6.59
C ASP A 19 -0.21 -11.09 -5.65
N GLY A 20 0.34 -11.38 -4.46
CA GLY A 20 0.79 -10.38 -3.48
C GLY A 20 1.92 -9.44 -3.96
N ASP A 21 2.28 -9.46 -5.24
CA ASP A 21 3.28 -8.59 -5.85
C ASP A 21 2.84 -7.11 -5.92
N GLY A 22 1.53 -6.83 -5.88
CA GLY A 22 1.00 -5.46 -5.85
C GLY A 22 1.05 -4.78 -4.48
N GLU A 23 1.30 -5.54 -3.42
CA GLU A 23 1.24 -5.08 -2.03
C GLU A 23 2.62 -4.90 -1.38
N ASN A 24 3.71 -4.99 -2.15
CA ASN A 24 5.07 -4.87 -1.65
C ASN A 24 5.88 -3.73 -2.29
N CYS A 25 6.74 -3.12 -1.48
CA CYS A 25 7.66 -2.09 -1.91
C CYS A 25 8.79 -2.65 -2.78
N SER A 26 8.87 -2.22 -4.04
CA SER A 26 9.91 -2.67 -4.98
C SER A 26 11.34 -2.22 -4.62
N ILE A 27 11.53 -1.39 -3.59
CA ILE A 27 12.86 -1.00 -3.08
C ILE A 27 13.36 -1.96 -1.99
N CYS A 28 12.48 -2.39 -1.07
CA CYS A 28 12.86 -3.22 0.09
C CYS A 28 12.21 -4.61 0.11
N PHE A 29 11.27 -4.88 -0.80
CA PHE A 29 10.48 -6.10 -0.93
C PHE A 29 9.63 -6.44 0.31
N GLU A 30 9.30 -5.44 1.12
CA GLU A 30 8.41 -5.59 2.28
C GLU A 30 7.02 -5.03 1.97
N PRO A 31 5.96 -5.58 2.61
CA PRO A 31 4.61 -5.06 2.46
C PRO A 31 4.48 -3.61 2.92
N TRP A 32 3.66 -2.83 2.21
CA TRP A 32 3.36 -1.46 2.64
C TRP A 32 2.59 -1.45 3.96
N THR A 33 2.76 -0.38 4.72
CA THR A 33 1.89 -0.12 5.86
C THR A 33 0.76 0.85 5.50
N SER A 34 -0.38 0.75 6.18
CA SER A 34 -1.48 1.73 6.02
C SER A 34 -1.18 3.07 6.69
N ALA A 35 -0.22 3.11 7.61
CA ALA A 35 0.21 4.30 8.34
C ALA A 35 1.71 4.23 8.72
N GLY A 36 2.29 5.36 9.10
CA GLY A 36 3.70 5.45 9.52
C GLY A 36 4.69 5.73 8.38
N ASP A 37 5.95 5.39 8.61
CA ASP A 37 7.08 5.77 7.73
C ASP A 37 7.17 4.92 6.46
N HIS A 38 6.73 3.67 6.50
CA HIS A 38 6.69 2.78 5.34
C HIS A 38 5.30 2.74 4.67
N ARG A 39 4.54 3.82 4.80
CA ARG A 39 3.25 3.95 4.13
C ARG A 39 3.38 4.07 2.61
N LEU A 40 2.33 3.70 1.89
CA LEU A 40 2.26 3.80 0.43
C LEU A 40 2.48 5.25 -0.05
N ALA A 41 3.36 5.44 -1.03
CA ALA A 41 3.64 6.72 -1.67
C ALA A 41 3.77 6.55 -3.19
N ALA A 42 3.20 7.48 -3.96
CA ALA A 42 3.25 7.49 -5.42
C ALA A 42 4.15 8.61 -5.93
N LEU A 43 4.99 8.32 -6.93
CA LEU A 43 5.69 9.34 -7.69
C LEU A 43 4.81 9.90 -8.81
N ARG A 44 5.21 11.04 -9.41
CA ARG A 44 4.53 11.63 -10.57
C ARG A 44 4.48 10.70 -11.79
N CYS A 45 5.41 9.75 -11.90
CA CYS A 45 5.41 8.73 -12.95
C CYS A 45 4.40 7.59 -12.72
N GLY A 46 3.68 7.59 -11.60
CA GLY A 46 2.67 6.57 -11.26
C GLY A 46 3.21 5.36 -10.49
N HIS A 47 4.53 5.19 -10.39
CA HIS A 47 5.12 4.09 -9.63
C HIS A 47 4.96 4.29 -8.11
N LEU A 48 4.75 3.16 -7.42
CA LEU A 48 4.46 3.08 -5.99
C LEU A 48 5.68 2.58 -5.21
N PHE A 49 5.93 3.18 -4.05
CA PHE A 49 7.02 2.86 -3.15
C PHE A 49 6.62 3.09 -1.69
N GLY A 50 7.33 2.49 -0.74
CA GLY A 50 7.25 2.87 0.66
C GLY A 50 7.84 4.26 0.87
N PHE A 51 7.16 5.12 1.63
CA PHE A 51 7.51 6.53 1.77
C PHE A 51 8.96 6.76 2.21
N ILE A 52 9.43 6.08 3.26
CA ILE A 52 10.83 6.20 3.71
C ILE A 52 11.82 5.66 2.69
N CYS A 53 11.45 4.62 1.93
CA CYS A 53 12.31 4.00 0.92
C CYS A 53 12.55 4.94 -0.25
N ILE A 54 11.48 5.51 -0.83
CA ILE A 54 11.63 6.47 -1.92
C ILE A 54 12.25 7.79 -1.44
N SER A 55 11.94 8.23 -0.22
CA SER A 55 12.56 9.45 0.35
C SER A 55 14.07 9.30 0.50
N ARG A 56 14.55 8.15 0.99
CA ARG A 56 15.98 7.85 1.09
C ARG A 56 16.63 7.77 -0.29
N TRP A 57 15.99 7.10 -1.25
CA TRP A 57 16.51 7.02 -2.62
C TRP A 57 16.74 8.41 -3.23
N LEU A 58 15.73 9.28 -3.13
CA LEU A 58 15.80 10.64 -3.68
C LEU A 58 16.83 11.53 -2.97
N THR A 59 17.04 11.31 -1.67
CA THR A 59 18.02 12.07 -0.88
C THR A 59 19.45 11.59 -1.09
N SER A 60 19.66 10.30 -1.38
CA SER A 60 20.99 9.69 -1.61
C SER A 60 21.56 9.98 -3.01
N GLY A 61 20.98 10.90 -3.77
CA GLY A 61 21.44 11.29 -5.11
C GLY A 61 20.70 10.61 -6.28
N GLY A 62 19.72 9.75 -6.01
CA GLY A 62 18.83 9.21 -7.04
C GLY A 62 17.82 10.27 -7.49
N ASN A 63 18.06 10.99 -8.58
CA ASN A 63 17.12 12.00 -9.08
C ASN A 63 16.07 11.45 -10.08
N LYS A 64 15.94 10.11 -10.15
CA LYS A 64 15.04 9.40 -11.05
C LYS A 64 14.27 8.32 -10.31
N CYS A 65 13.15 7.92 -10.91
CA CYS A 65 12.34 6.79 -10.45
C CYS A 65 13.19 5.50 -10.39
N PRO A 66 13.09 4.67 -9.34
CA PRO A 66 13.73 3.35 -9.23
C PRO A 66 13.17 2.23 -10.16
N GLN A 67 12.73 2.57 -11.37
CA GLN A 67 12.19 1.67 -12.41
C GLN A 67 12.69 2.11 -13.79
#